data_AF-A0A3B8XTX6-F1
#
_entry.id   AF-A0A3B8XTX6-F1
#
_cell.length_a   1.000
_cell.length_b   1.000
_cell.length_c   1.000
_cell.angle_alpha   90.00
_cell.angle_beta   90.00
_cell.angle_gamma   90.00
#
_symmetry.space_group_name_H-M   'P 1'
#
loop_
_entity.id
_entity.type
_entity.pdbx_description
1 polymer ?
#
loop_
_entity_poly.entity_id
_entity_poly.type
_entity_poly.pdbx_seq_one_letter_code
_entity_poly.pdbx_strand_id
1 'polypeptide(L)'
;PPQSELHRHPWRDTPLPEFYPGSKEKIEKVLADKPRHWMEWYKGERVTNFEAPPEFRACDMTADQVQEINAFTHVENELIDEAIAKVMAYVEKRGWGDDVDVVFTTDHGEFQGEFGLLFKGPYHVDALMRLPMIWRPAKSAKVSPSTVGKPVGQVDLAPTFCEIAGLPVPEWMQGKPMPKTDAEAEKQGRERVFTEWDC
;
A
#
# COMPACT_ATOMS: atom_id res chain seq x y z
N PRO A 1 5.43 -13.71 9.79
CA PRO A 1 6.80 -14.10 9.36
C PRO A 1 7.24 -15.45 9.98
N PRO A 2 8.24 -16.15 9.41
CA PRO A 2 8.79 -17.37 10.00
C PRO A 2 9.32 -17.12 11.41
N GLN A 3 9.16 -18.10 12.32
CA GLN A 3 9.60 -17.98 13.71
C GLN A 3 11.10 -17.65 13.84
N SER A 4 11.92 -18.12 12.88
CA SER A 4 13.36 -17.83 12.84
C SER A 4 13.69 -16.35 12.64
N GLU A 5 12.79 -15.56 12.06
CA GLU A 5 13.05 -14.17 11.64
C GLU A 5 12.48 -13.13 12.64
N LEU A 6 11.71 -13.56 13.64
CA LEU A 6 11.05 -12.67 14.61
C LEU A 6 12.02 -11.79 15.41
N HIS A 7 13.31 -12.13 15.42
CA HIS A 7 14.34 -11.41 16.16
C HIS A 7 14.81 -10.10 15.48
N ARG A 8 14.48 -9.88 14.20
CA ARG A 8 14.99 -8.72 13.44
C ARG A 8 14.47 -7.38 13.96
N HIS A 9 13.20 -7.34 14.38
CA HIS A 9 12.53 -6.14 14.88
C HIS A 9 12.03 -6.34 16.30
N PRO A 10 12.72 -5.80 17.33
CA PRO A 10 12.20 -5.79 18.69
C PRO A 10 10.91 -4.98 18.76
N TRP A 11 9.79 -5.63 19.03
CA TRP A 11 8.48 -4.96 18.94
C TRP A 11 8.31 -3.79 19.90
N ARG A 12 9.00 -3.81 21.05
CA ARG A 12 8.96 -2.70 22.03
C ARG A 12 9.58 -1.42 21.50
N ASP A 13 10.45 -1.52 20.49
CA ASP A 13 11.09 -0.38 19.85
C ASP A 13 10.30 0.11 18.62
N THR A 14 9.27 -0.64 18.21
CA THR A 14 8.40 -0.28 17.09
C THR A 14 7.38 0.77 17.54
N PRO A 15 7.35 1.96 16.92
CA PRO A 15 6.39 2.99 17.30
C PRO A 15 4.96 2.57 16.92
N LEU A 16 3.98 3.06 17.66
CA LEU A 16 2.59 3.06 17.20
C LEU A 16 2.48 3.95 15.95
N PRO A 17 1.55 3.64 15.02
CA PRO A 17 1.39 4.43 13.80
C PRO A 17 0.95 5.86 14.12
N GLU A 18 1.26 6.81 13.23
CA GLU A 18 1.04 8.25 13.43
C GLU A 18 -0.39 8.59 13.90
N PHE A 19 -1.39 7.90 13.34
CA PHE A 19 -2.80 8.13 13.66
C PHE A 19 -3.40 7.13 14.66
N TYR A 20 -2.58 6.50 15.51
CA TYR A 20 -3.07 5.72 16.66
C TYR A 20 -3.58 6.65 17.79
N PRO A 21 -4.86 6.59 18.21
CA PRO A 21 -5.40 7.56 19.18
C PRO A 21 -4.84 7.43 20.61
N GLY A 22 -4.22 6.31 20.98
CA GLY A 22 -3.47 6.14 22.23
C GLY A 22 -4.24 5.52 23.41
N SER A 23 -5.58 5.50 23.40
CA SER A 23 -6.39 4.76 24.39
C SER A 23 -7.73 4.34 23.80
N LYS A 24 -8.41 3.38 24.44
CA LYS A 24 -9.73 2.90 24.03
C LYS A 24 -10.77 4.03 23.98
N GLU A 25 -10.80 4.89 25.00
CA GLU A 25 -11.72 6.02 25.06
C GLU A 25 -11.47 7.03 23.93
N LYS A 26 -10.19 7.25 23.59
CA LYS A 26 -9.82 8.13 22.47
C LYS A 26 -10.15 7.51 21.12
N ILE A 27 -9.94 6.20 20.96
CA ILE A 27 -10.35 5.45 19.77
C ILE A 27 -11.86 5.59 19.58
N GLU A 28 -12.65 5.22 20.60
CA GLU A 28 -14.11 5.29 20.54
C GLU A 28 -14.60 6.71 20.23
N LYS A 29 -13.98 7.74 20.80
CA LYS A 29 -14.28 9.14 20.49
C LYS A 29 -14.02 9.49 19.02
N VAL A 30 -12.88 9.07 18.46
CA VAL A 30 -12.55 9.32 17.05
C VAL A 30 -13.51 8.58 16.13
N LEU A 31 -13.85 7.33 16.45
CA LEU A 31 -14.74 6.49 15.65
C LEU A 31 -16.21 6.94 15.73
N ALA A 32 -16.63 7.59 16.82
CA ALA A 32 -17.98 8.14 16.96
C ALA A 32 -18.29 9.24 15.92
N ASP A 33 -17.26 9.94 15.44
CA ASP A 33 -17.37 10.97 14.39
C ASP A 33 -17.24 10.40 12.96
N LYS A 34 -17.12 9.07 12.81
CA LYS A 34 -17.00 8.38 11.51
C LYS A 34 -18.32 7.72 11.10
N PRO A 35 -18.49 7.33 9.82
CA PRO A 35 -19.62 6.52 9.41
C PRO A 35 -19.77 5.24 10.25
N ARG A 36 -21.01 4.81 10.48
CA ARG A 36 -21.39 3.75 11.43
C ARG A 36 -20.53 2.48 11.34
N HIS A 37 -20.17 2.07 10.12
CA HIS A 37 -19.41 0.83 9.88
C HIS A 37 -18.00 0.84 10.45
N TRP A 38 -17.43 2.00 10.77
CA TRP A 38 -16.15 2.11 11.47
C TRP A 38 -16.24 1.57 12.91
N MET A 39 -17.25 2.03 13.66
CA MET A 39 -17.50 1.56 15.02
C MET A 39 -17.96 0.10 15.04
N GLU A 40 -18.79 -0.30 14.06
CA GLU A 40 -19.24 -1.69 13.93
C GLU A 40 -18.06 -2.65 13.66
N TRP A 41 -17.09 -2.25 12.83
CA TRP A 41 -15.87 -3.04 12.62
C TRP A 41 -15.01 -3.09 13.89
N TYR A 42 -14.82 -1.95 14.54
CA TYR A 42 -14.06 -1.87 15.80
C TYR A 42 -14.57 -2.84 16.86
N LYS A 43 -15.90 -2.94 17.01
CA LYS A 43 -16.55 -3.82 17.97
C LYS A 43 -16.71 -5.27 17.49
N GLY A 44 -16.42 -5.56 16.23
CA GLY A 44 -16.70 -6.86 15.59
C GLY A 44 -18.21 -7.15 15.47
N GLU A 45 -19.02 -6.12 15.24
CA GLU A 45 -20.47 -6.19 15.01
C GLU A 45 -20.82 -6.28 13.51
N ARG A 46 -19.88 -5.90 12.64
CA ARG A 46 -19.95 -6.06 11.18
C ARG A 46 -18.66 -6.69 10.70
N VAL A 47 -18.74 -7.61 9.74
CA VAL A 47 -17.57 -8.08 8.99
C VAL A 47 -17.38 -7.19 7.76
N THR A 48 -16.28 -6.44 7.72
CA THR A 48 -15.90 -5.61 6.56
C THR A 48 -14.69 -6.13 5.82
N ASN A 49 -14.06 -7.19 6.35
CA ASN A 49 -12.91 -7.87 5.79
C ASN A 49 -13.11 -9.39 5.94
N PHE A 50 -13.02 -10.13 4.84
CA PHE A 50 -13.23 -11.59 4.83
C PHE A 50 -11.96 -12.41 5.13
N GLU A 51 -10.81 -11.76 5.23
CA GLU A 51 -9.52 -12.38 5.57
C GLU A 51 -9.29 -12.38 7.09
N ALA A 52 -9.97 -11.50 7.83
CA ALA A 52 -9.91 -11.44 9.27
C ALA A 52 -10.57 -12.67 9.92
N PRO A 53 -10.04 -13.18 11.05
CA PRO A 53 -10.69 -14.24 11.82
C PRO A 53 -12.12 -13.86 12.22
N PRO A 54 -13.11 -14.78 12.15
CA PRO A 54 -14.51 -14.47 12.46
C PRO A 54 -14.74 -13.89 13.86
N GLU A 55 -13.91 -14.28 14.84
CA GLU A 55 -13.97 -13.82 16.22
C GLU A 55 -13.13 -12.58 16.49
N PHE A 56 -12.45 -12.03 15.48
CA PHE A 56 -11.61 -10.85 15.64
C PHE A 56 -12.44 -9.62 16.04
N ARG A 57 -11.94 -8.89 17.05
CA ARG A 57 -12.48 -7.62 17.51
C ARG A 57 -11.33 -6.65 17.72
N ALA A 58 -11.30 -5.57 16.96
CA ALA A 58 -10.25 -4.57 17.12
C ALA A 58 -10.28 -3.92 18.52
N CYS A 59 -11.46 -3.82 19.15
CA CYS A 59 -11.63 -3.25 20.48
C CYS A 59 -11.02 -4.04 21.64
N ASP A 60 -10.58 -5.27 21.38
CA ASP A 60 -9.92 -6.14 22.35
C ASP A 60 -8.39 -6.04 22.26
N MET A 61 -7.87 -5.34 21.27
CA MET A 61 -6.44 -5.16 21.08
C MET A 61 -5.84 -4.15 22.05
N THR A 62 -4.61 -4.45 22.50
CA THR A 62 -3.77 -3.51 23.24
C THR A 62 -2.82 -2.75 22.30
N ALA A 63 -2.28 -1.63 22.77
CA ALA A 63 -1.23 -0.90 22.06
C ALA A 63 0.02 -1.77 21.82
N ASP A 64 0.43 -2.57 22.82
CA ASP A 64 1.54 -3.51 22.69
C ASP A 64 1.31 -4.52 21.56
N GLN A 65 0.08 -5.05 21.42
CA GLN A 65 -0.26 -5.96 20.33
C GLN A 65 -0.18 -5.26 18.96
N VAL A 66 -0.58 -3.99 18.86
CA VAL A 66 -0.41 -3.20 17.62
C VAL A 66 1.08 -3.07 17.27
N GLN A 67 1.93 -2.75 18.24
CA GLN A 67 3.37 -2.64 18.04
C GLN A 67 4.00 -3.98 17.63
N GLU A 68 3.58 -5.08 18.25
CA GLU A 68 4.02 -6.44 17.91
C GLU A 68 3.64 -6.83 16.48
N ILE A 69 2.38 -6.57 16.08
CA ILE A 69 1.92 -6.82 14.72
C ILE A 69 2.70 -5.99 13.70
N ASN A 70 2.94 -4.70 13.99
CA ASN A 70 3.71 -3.83 13.10
C ASN A 70 5.17 -4.27 12.99
N ALA A 71 5.80 -4.70 14.09
CA ALA A 71 7.15 -5.25 14.07
C ALA A 71 7.23 -6.49 13.17
N PHE A 72 6.25 -7.39 13.27
CA PHE A 72 6.17 -8.57 12.41
C PHE A 72 5.93 -8.21 10.95
N THR A 73 5.12 -7.19 10.69
CA THR A 73 4.90 -6.66 9.34
C THR A 73 6.19 -6.11 8.74
N HIS A 74 7.01 -5.40 9.53
CA HIS A 74 8.33 -4.93 9.08
C HIS A 74 9.30 -6.07 8.78
N VAL A 75 9.29 -7.14 9.59
CA VAL A 75 10.04 -8.38 9.26
C VAL A 75 9.59 -8.95 7.91
N GLU A 76 8.28 -9.05 7.66
CA GLU A 76 7.77 -9.56 6.38
C GLU A 76 8.17 -8.69 5.19
N ASN A 77 8.12 -7.37 5.34
CA ASN A 77 8.56 -6.43 4.31
C ASN A 77 10.05 -6.60 3.99
N GLU A 78 10.93 -6.82 4.98
CA GLU A 78 12.34 -7.11 4.72
C GLU A 78 12.54 -8.43 3.98
N LEU A 79 11.78 -9.48 4.34
CA LEU A 79 11.86 -10.77 3.65
C LEU A 79 11.40 -10.66 2.19
N ILE A 80 10.40 -9.82 1.92
CA ILE A 80 9.96 -9.50 0.56
C ILE A 80 11.05 -8.73 -0.19
N ASP A 81 11.69 -7.73 0.43
CA ASP A 81 12.80 -6.99 -0.17
C ASP A 81 13.98 -7.90 -0.53
N GLU A 82 14.37 -8.82 0.36
CA GLU A 82 15.38 -9.84 0.09
C GLU A 82 14.98 -10.79 -1.06
N ALA A 83 13.70 -11.14 -1.16
CA ALA A 83 13.19 -11.97 -2.26
C ALA A 83 13.25 -11.20 -3.59
N ILE A 84 12.89 -9.91 -3.60
CA ILE A 84 13.02 -9.02 -4.75
C ILE A 84 14.50 -8.94 -5.17
N ALA A 85 15.44 -8.77 -4.24
CA ALA A 85 16.87 -8.74 -4.54
C ALA A 85 17.34 -9.99 -5.29
N LYS A 86 16.82 -11.19 -4.95
CA LYS A 86 17.12 -12.44 -5.66
C LYS A 86 16.58 -12.44 -7.09
N VAL A 87 15.35 -11.95 -7.30
CA VAL A 87 14.76 -11.81 -8.64
C VAL A 87 15.59 -10.83 -9.48
N MET A 88 15.97 -9.69 -8.91
CA MET A 88 16.77 -8.67 -9.58
C MET A 88 18.17 -9.18 -9.95
N ALA A 89 18.83 -9.93 -9.06
CA ALA A 89 20.10 -10.59 -9.36
C ALA A 89 19.98 -11.59 -10.52
N TYR A 90 18.84 -12.29 -10.63
CA TYR A 90 18.58 -13.20 -11.74
C TYR A 90 18.38 -12.47 -13.08
N VAL A 91 17.62 -11.37 -13.08
CA VAL A 91 17.43 -10.50 -14.26
C VAL A 91 18.78 -9.97 -14.77
N GLU A 92 19.65 -9.53 -13.86
CA GLU A 92 21.01 -9.07 -14.20
C GLU A 92 21.85 -10.21 -14.78
N LYS A 93 21.85 -11.40 -14.15
CA LYS A 93 22.58 -12.58 -14.64
C LYS A 93 22.14 -13.01 -16.05
N ARG A 94 20.88 -12.78 -16.40
CA ARG A 94 20.34 -13.06 -17.74
C ARG A 94 20.71 -12.00 -18.78
N GLY A 95 21.29 -10.87 -18.37
CA GLY A 95 21.62 -9.75 -19.24
C GLY A 95 20.38 -8.96 -19.71
N TRP A 96 19.25 -9.09 -19.02
CA TRP A 96 18.01 -8.40 -19.39
C TRP A 96 17.91 -6.98 -18.81
N GLY A 97 18.81 -6.61 -17.90
CA GLY A 97 18.70 -5.37 -17.12
C GLY A 97 18.62 -4.08 -17.94
N ASP A 98 19.04 -4.08 -19.21
CA ASP A 98 18.98 -2.91 -20.08
C ASP A 98 17.59 -2.68 -20.69
N ASP A 99 16.79 -3.74 -20.86
CA ASP A 99 15.48 -3.74 -21.54
C ASP A 99 14.35 -4.28 -20.65
N VAL A 100 14.47 -4.12 -19.33
CA VAL A 100 13.45 -4.55 -18.35
C VAL A 100 12.98 -3.37 -17.50
N ASP A 101 11.70 -3.06 -17.65
CA ASP A 101 10.93 -2.25 -16.71
C ASP A 101 10.65 -3.02 -15.42
N VAL A 102 10.80 -2.34 -14.28
CA VAL A 102 10.45 -2.89 -12.96
C VAL A 102 9.48 -1.94 -12.29
N VAL A 103 8.33 -2.47 -11.89
CA VAL A 103 7.33 -1.73 -11.12
C VAL A 103 7.12 -2.45 -9.79
N PHE A 104 7.25 -1.71 -8.69
CA PHE A 104 6.96 -2.18 -7.34
C PHE A 104 5.79 -1.37 -6.78
N THR A 105 4.75 -2.09 -6.37
CA THR A 105 3.54 -1.54 -5.77
C THR A 105 2.81 -2.64 -4.98
N THR A 106 1.69 -2.30 -4.37
CA THR A 106 0.77 -3.21 -3.67
C THR A 106 -0.64 -3.00 -4.21
N ASP A 107 -1.54 -3.95 -3.98
CA ASP A 107 -2.96 -3.87 -4.37
C ASP A 107 -3.78 -2.96 -3.43
N HIS A 108 -3.41 -2.89 -2.16
CA HIS A 108 -3.93 -1.93 -1.18
C HIS A 108 -2.95 -1.77 -0.01
N GLY A 109 -3.28 -0.83 0.90
CA GLY A 109 -2.56 -0.65 2.16
C GLY A 109 -3.21 -1.41 3.32
N GLU A 110 -2.86 -1.03 4.53
CA GLU A 110 -3.27 -1.70 5.78
C GLU A 110 -3.43 -0.63 6.86
N PHE A 111 -4.46 -0.74 7.72
CA PHE A 111 -4.61 0.22 8.82
C PHE A 111 -3.41 0.20 9.77
N GLN A 112 -2.80 -0.97 10.00
CA GLN A 112 -1.62 -1.11 10.87
C GLN A 112 -1.80 -0.51 12.28
N GLY A 113 -3.04 -0.42 12.75
CA GLY A 113 -3.41 0.20 14.03
C GLY A 113 -3.93 1.64 13.92
N GLU A 114 -3.84 2.31 12.77
CA GLU A 114 -4.46 3.64 12.62
C GLU A 114 -5.94 3.60 13.01
N PHE A 115 -6.39 4.64 13.71
CA PHE A 115 -7.74 4.70 14.30
C PHE A 115 -8.07 3.55 15.29
N GLY A 116 -7.09 2.73 15.70
CA GLY A 116 -7.30 1.53 16.49
C GLY A 116 -7.85 0.34 15.69
N LEU A 117 -7.68 0.35 14.36
CA LEU A 117 -8.18 -0.69 13.46
C LEU A 117 -7.04 -1.49 12.84
N LEU A 118 -7.35 -2.72 12.42
CA LEU A 118 -6.53 -3.55 11.54
C LEU A 118 -7.33 -3.96 10.30
N PHE A 119 -6.63 -4.56 9.35
CA PHE A 119 -7.09 -5.02 8.06
C PHE A 119 -7.40 -3.87 7.09
N LYS A 120 -8.10 -4.20 6.01
CA LYS A 120 -8.66 -3.27 5.01
C LYS A 120 -10.19 -3.33 5.01
N GLY A 121 -10.83 -2.43 4.30
CA GLY A 121 -12.27 -2.48 4.06
C GLY A 121 -12.79 -1.22 3.37
N PRO A 122 -14.08 -0.86 3.54
CA PRO A 122 -14.73 0.31 2.94
C PRO A 122 -14.28 1.63 3.59
N TYR A 123 -12.98 1.93 3.57
CA TYR A 123 -12.37 3.05 4.26
C TYR A 123 -11.44 3.83 3.33
N HIS A 124 -11.86 5.05 2.98
CA HIS A 124 -11.09 5.93 2.10
C HIS A 124 -10.11 6.78 2.92
N VAL A 125 -9.01 6.17 3.35
CA VAL A 125 -7.93 6.83 4.10
C VAL A 125 -6.56 6.52 3.51
N ASP A 126 -5.58 7.38 3.79
CA ASP A 126 -4.22 7.25 3.26
C ASP A 126 -3.58 5.89 3.61
N ALA A 127 -3.80 5.37 4.81
CA ALA A 127 -3.29 4.05 5.22
C ALA A 127 -3.68 2.91 4.26
N LEU A 128 -4.84 2.99 3.61
CA LEU A 128 -5.30 1.97 2.66
C LEU A 128 -5.08 2.34 1.19
N MET A 129 -4.91 3.63 0.88
CA MET A 129 -4.99 4.15 -0.50
C MET A 129 -3.71 4.83 -0.99
N ARG A 130 -2.83 5.30 -0.09
CA ARG A 130 -1.57 5.96 -0.43
C ARG A 130 -0.45 4.93 -0.53
N LEU A 131 -0.42 4.23 -1.65
CA LEU A 131 0.42 3.06 -1.86
C LEU A 131 1.83 3.41 -2.34
N PRO A 132 2.85 2.57 -2.07
CA PRO A 132 4.12 2.65 -2.77
C PRO A 132 3.89 2.45 -4.28
N MET A 133 4.51 3.31 -5.09
CA MET A 133 4.54 3.19 -6.54
C MET A 133 5.94 3.57 -7.02
N ILE A 134 6.79 2.57 -7.18
CA ILE A 134 8.17 2.75 -7.66
C ILE A 134 8.27 2.13 -9.05
N TRP A 135 8.58 2.96 -10.04
CA TRP A 135 8.83 2.51 -11.40
C TRP A 135 10.27 2.81 -11.78
N ARG A 136 11.00 1.75 -12.15
CA ARG A 136 12.31 1.82 -12.77
C ARG A 136 12.16 1.45 -14.25
N PRO A 137 12.07 2.44 -15.16
CA PRO A 137 12.04 2.17 -16.58
C PRO A 137 13.28 1.40 -17.06
N ALA A 138 13.14 0.66 -18.16
CA ALA A 138 14.28 0.05 -18.82
C ALA A 138 15.39 1.08 -19.10
N LYS A 139 16.67 0.69 -18.97
CA LYS A 139 17.79 1.62 -19.21
C LYS A 139 17.80 2.16 -20.64
N SER A 140 17.38 1.34 -21.60
CA SER A 140 17.26 1.73 -23.01
C SER A 140 16.26 2.86 -23.25
N ALA A 141 15.27 3.04 -22.36
CA ALA A 141 14.33 4.18 -22.38
C ALA A 141 14.98 5.51 -21.97
N LYS A 142 16.19 5.49 -21.37
CA LYS A 142 16.99 6.68 -21.00
C LYS A 142 16.23 7.70 -20.15
N VAL A 143 15.38 7.21 -19.25
CA VAL A 143 14.63 8.05 -18.33
C VAL A 143 15.52 8.43 -17.14
N SER A 144 15.65 9.73 -16.89
CA SER A 144 16.36 10.22 -15.69
C SER A 144 15.54 9.98 -14.43
N PRO A 145 16.17 9.66 -13.27
CA PRO A 145 15.46 9.56 -12.00
C PRO A 145 14.67 10.83 -11.68
N SER A 146 13.44 10.66 -11.19
CA SER A 146 12.56 11.76 -10.82
C SER A 146 11.60 11.34 -9.71
N THR A 147 10.96 12.32 -9.08
CA THR A 147 9.86 12.12 -8.15
C THR A 147 8.64 12.85 -8.70
N VAL A 148 7.50 12.16 -8.75
CA VAL A 148 6.22 12.72 -9.18
C VAL A 148 5.39 12.99 -7.92
N GLY A 149 5.02 14.25 -7.70
CA GLY A 149 4.20 14.66 -6.55
C GLY A 149 2.70 14.64 -6.83
N LYS A 150 2.30 14.50 -8.10
CA LYS A 150 0.91 14.43 -8.53
C LYS A 150 0.30 13.02 -8.36
N PRO A 151 -1.02 12.93 -8.15
CA PRO A 151 -1.67 11.65 -7.91
C PRO A 151 -1.65 10.73 -9.14
N VAL A 152 -1.25 9.48 -8.90
CA VAL A 152 -1.32 8.34 -9.82
C VAL A 152 -2.08 7.21 -9.12
N GLY A 153 -2.69 6.31 -9.89
CA GLY A 153 -3.46 5.19 -9.35
C GLY A 153 -3.17 3.88 -10.06
N GLN A 154 -3.61 2.76 -9.49
CA GLN A 154 -3.39 1.45 -10.09
C GLN A 154 -3.99 1.28 -11.48
N VAL A 155 -5.08 2.00 -11.78
CA VAL A 155 -5.69 2.03 -13.13
C VAL A 155 -4.74 2.58 -14.19
N ASP A 156 -3.68 3.30 -13.81
CA ASP A 156 -2.65 3.80 -14.72
C ASP A 156 -1.64 2.72 -15.13
N LEU A 157 -1.58 1.57 -14.44
CA LEU A 157 -0.62 0.49 -14.74
C LEU A 157 -0.84 -0.09 -16.14
N ALA A 158 -2.08 -0.47 -16.46
CA ALA A 158 -2.44 -1.05 -17.76
C ALA A 158 -2.08 -0.13 -18.95
N PRO A 159 -2.50 1.16 -19.00
CA PRO A 159 -2.11 2.05 -20.09
C PRO A 159 -0.61 2.34 -20.11
N THR A 160 0.08 2.33 -18.97
CA THR A 160 1.55 2.42 -18.93
C THR A 160 2.21 1.22 -19.60
N PHE A 161 1.71 0.01 -19.37
CA PHE A 161 2.23 -1.20 -20.01
C PHE A 161 1.96 -1.22 -21.52
N CYS A 162 0.81 -0.70 -21.97
CA CYS A 162 0.58 -0.48 -23.40
C CYS A 162 1.63 0.47 -24.00
N GLU A 163 1.90 1.61 -23.34
CA GLU A 163 2.92 2.58 -23.80
C GLU A 163 4.31 1.94 -23.86
N ILE A 164 4.72 1.20 -22.82
CA ILE A 164 6.01 0.48 -22.78
C ILE A 164 6.11 -0.52 -23.94
N ALA A 165 5.03 -1.25 -24.23
CA ALA A 165 4.99 -2.23 -25.31
C ALA A 165 4.85 -1.61 -26.73
N GLY A 166 4.74 -0.29 -26.85
CA GLY A 166 4.47 0.38 -28.12
C GLY A 166 3.09 0.08 -28.69
N LEU A 167 2.15 -0.34 -27.84
CA LEU A 167 0.77 -0.65 -28.21
C LEU A 167 -0.14 0.58 -28.00
N PRO A 168 -1.18 0.76 -28.83
CA PRO A 168 -2.17 1.80 -28.58
C PRO A 168 -2.90 1.53 -27.26
N VAL A 169 -3.12 2.57 -26.46
CA VAL A 169 -3.97 2.51 -25.27
C VAL A 169 -5.43 2.48 -25.71
N PRO A 170 -6.22 1.44 -25.37
CA PRO A 170 -7.63 1.40 -25.69
C PRO A 170 -8.43 2.51 -25.00
N GLU A 171 -9.42 3.07 -25.70
CA GLU A 171 -10.25 4.19 -25.21
C GLU A 171 -11.07 3.85 -23.94
N TRP A 172 -11.38 2.57 -23.72
CA TRP A 172 -12.12 2.12 -22.54
C TRP A 172 -11.27 2.08 -21.26
N MET A 173 -9.94 2.17 -21.35
CA MET A 173 -9.09 2.26 -20.17
C MET A 173 -9.25 3.63 -19.52
N GLN A 174 -9.58 3.64 -18.23
CA GLN A 174 -9.85 4.88 -17.49
C GLN A 174 -8.57 5.60 -17.04
N GLY A 175 -7.45 4.88 -16.90
CA GLY A 175 -6.15 5.44 -16.52
C GLY A 175 -5.44 6.14 -17.67
N LYS A 176 -4.28 6.73 -17.38
CA LYS A 176 -3.34 7.30 -18.35
C LYS A 176 -1.96 6.69 -18.12
N PRO A 177 -1.09 6.62 -19.15
CA PRO A 177 0.31 6.24 -18.94
C PRO A 177 0.94 7.07 -17.82
N MET A 178 1.66 6.42 -16.93
CA MET A 178 2.27 7.05 -15.77
C MET A 178 3.29 8.11 -16.22
N PRO A 179 3.26 9.30 -15.60
CA PRO A 179 4.25 10.33 -15.89
C PRO A 179 5.62 9.90 -15.37
N LYS A 180 6.67 10.25 -16.09
CA LYS A 180 8.07 9.95 -15.70
C LYS A 180 8.68 11.11 -14.91
N THR A 181 8.06 12.29 -14.97
CA THR A 181 8.48 13.50 -14.25
C THR A 181 7.28 14.30 -13.76
N ASP A 182 7.48 15.17 -12.77
CA ASP A 182 6.41 16.03 -12.25
C ASP A 182 5.88 17.02 -13.32
N ALA A 183 6.76 17.49 -14.23
CA ALA A 183 6.37 18.35 -15.34
C ALA A 183 5.46 17.62 -16.36
N GLU A 184 5.69 16.33 -16.59
CA GLU A 184 4.77 15.51 -17.39
C GLU A 184 3.45 15.30 -16.67
N ALA A 185 3.48 15.04 -15.37
CA ALA A 185 2.27 14.87 -14.57
C ALA A 185 1.40 16.13 -14.56
N GLU A 186 2.02 17.32 -14.47
CA GLU A 186 1.33 18.61 -14.58
C GLU A 186 0.67 18.79 -15.95
N LYS A 187 1.38 18.46 -17.04
CA LYS A 187 0.82 18.50 -18.40
C LYS A 187 -0.33 17.53 -18.58
N GLN A 188 -0.33 16.40 -17.88
CA GLN A 188 -1.43 15.43 -17.89
C GLN A 188 -2.66 15.89 -17.09
N GLY A 189 -2.56 17.00 -16.34
CA GLY A 189 -3.66 17.56 -15.54
C GLY A 189 -4.09 16.62 -14.40
N ARG A 190 -3.14 15.94 -13.77
CA ARG A 190 -3.43 15.00 -12.66
C ARG A 190 -3.74 15.77 -11.38
N GLU A 191 -5.02 15.98 -11.12
CA GLU A 191 -5.51 16.67 -9.91
C GLU A 191 -5.98 15.74 -8.80
N ARG A 192 -6.50 14.56 -9.17
CA ARG A 192 -7.13 13.60 -8.24
C ARG A 192 -7.12 12.18 -8.80
N VAL A 193 -7.24 11.22 -7.91
CA VAL A 193 -7.56 9.82 -8.20
C VAL A 193 -8.89 9.47 -7.55
N PHE A 194 -9.61 8.52 -8.15
CA PHE A 194 -10.86 8.01 -7.62
C PHE A 194 -10.66 6.60 -7.11
N THR A 195 -11.30 6.32 -5.97
CA THR A 195 -11.39 5.00 -5.37
C THR A 195 -12.84 4.72 -5.09
N GLU A 196 -13.25 3.49 -5.31
CA GLU A 196 -14.61 3.02 -5.08
C GLU A 196 -14.57 1.80 -4.17
N TRP A 197 -15.65 1.60 -3.42
CA TRP A 197 -15.92 0.38 -2.70
C TRP A 197 -17.37 -0.01 -2.98
N ASP A 198 -17.59 -1.27 -3.35
CA ASP A 198 -18.93 -1.85 -3.53
C ASP A 198 -19.12 -3.02 -2.56
N CYS A 199 -20.35 -3.20 -2.07
CA CYS A 199 -20.70 -4.14 -0.99
C CYS A 199 -21.50 -5.33 -1.51
#